data_AF-A0A2S9FMU2-F1
#
_entry.id   AF-A0A2S9FMU2-F1
#
_cell.length_a   1.000
_cell.length_b   1.000
_cell.length_c   1.000
_cell.angle_alpha   90.00
_cell.angle_beta   90.00
_cell.angle_gamma   90.00
#
_symmetry.space_group_name_H-M   'P 1'
#
loop_
_entity.id
_entity.type
_entity.pdbx_description
1 polymer ?
#
loop_
_entity_poly.entity_id
_entity_poly.type
_entity_poly.pdbx_seq_one_letter_code
_entity_poly.pdbx_strand_id
1 'polypeptide(L)'
;AARGNAGVKALVYVAGLAPDEGENAPDLLGKYPGATLGAHVYEVPLADGTADAYVHQNFYHQHFCADLSAEQAALDAATQRPLNTAAFNEGSGEPAWKTIPSWFIYPELDLAIPTQTFRFMAERAEARSTVEVPGAS
;
A
#
# COMPACT_ATOMS: atom_id res chain seq x y z
N ALA A 1 10.75 3.59 -11.49
CA ALA A 1 10.14 3.01 -12.72
C ALA A 1 9.62 4.07 -13.71
N ALA A 2 8.76 5.01 -13.30
CA ALA A 2 8.17 5.99 -14.22
C ALA A 2 9.04 7.24 -14.51
N ARG A 3 9.86 7.66 -13.54
CA ARG A 3 10.75 8.84 -13.67
C ARG A 3 11.66 8.70 -14.90
N GLY A 4 11.71 9.75 -15.72
CA GLY A 4 12.56 9.80 -16.92
C GLY A 4 12.08 8.95 -18.11
N ASN A 5 10.96 8.25 -17.98
CA ASN A 5 10.42 7.42 -19.06
C ASN A 5 9.37 8.20 -19.86
N ALA A 6 9.74 8.64 -21.06
CA ALA A 6 8.87 9.39 -21.96
C ALA A 6 7.63 8.61 -22.44
N GLY A 7 7.64 7.28 -22.31
CA GLY A 7 6.49 6.42 -22.60
C GLY A 7 5.39 6.48 -21.54
N VAL A 8 5.70 6.94 -20.32
CA VAL A 8 4.70 7.07 -19.25
C VAL A 8 3.99 8.41 -19.38
N LYS A 9 2.66 8.37 -19.55
CA LYS A 9 1.82 9.55 -19.74
C LYS A 9 0.95 9.90 -18.53
N ALA A 10 0.74 8.93 -17.65
CA ALA A 10 -0.13 9.03 -16.49
C ALA A 10 0.32 8.05 -15.42
N LEU A 11 0.06 8.39 -14.16
CA LEU A 11 0.22 7.53 -13.00
C LEU A 11 -1.15 7.27 -12.38
N VAL A 12 -1.45 6.02 -12.08
CA VAL A 12 -2.67 5.66 -11.36
C VAL A 12 -2.25 4.89 -10.12
N TYR A 13 -2.54 5.44 -8.95
CA TYR A 13 -2.33 4.81 -7.66
C TYR A 13 -3.64 4.10 -7.27
N VAL A 14 -3.60 2.78 -7.22
CA VAL A 14 -4.74 1.92 -6.88
C VAL A 14 -4.46 1.29 -5.53
N ALA A 15 -5.20 1.68 -4.48
CA ALA A 15 -4.99 1.23 -3.10
C ALA A 15 -3.49 1.21 -2.70
N GLY A 16 -2.74 2.24 -3.13
CA GLY A 16 -1.28 2.23 -3.09
C GLY A 16 -0.68 3.52 -2.55
N LEU A 17 0.52 3.40 -1.99
CA LEU A 17 1.29 4.54 -1.51
C LEU A 17 1.89 5.35 -2.67
N ALA A 18 1.90 6.68 -2.51
CA ALA A 18 2.60 7.63 -3.36
C ALA A 18 3.59 8.45 -2.51
N PRO A 19 4.69 7.82 -2.04
CA PRO A 19 5.66 8.48 -1.18
C PRO A 19 6.33 9.66 -1.91
N ASP A 20 6.80 10.63 -1.12
CA ASP A 20 7.79 11.62 -1.55
C ASP A 20 9.20 11.12 -1.24
N GLU A 21 10.20 11.82 -1.78
CA GLU A 21 11.61 11.49 -1.61
C GLU A 21 11.99 11.37 -0.13
N GLY A 22 12.61 10.24 0.22
CA GLY A 22 13.03 9.90 1.57
C GLY A 22 11.95 9.25 2.44
N GLU A 23 10.67 9.31 2.07
CA GLU A 23 9.60 8.64 2.84
C GLU A 23 9.62 7.13 2.62
N ASN A 24 9.39 6.36 3.68
CA ASN A 24 9.21 4.91 3.65
C ASN A 24 7.74 4.54 3.94
N ALA A 25 7.39 3.26 3.78
CA ALA A 25 6.03 2.81 4.01
C ALA A 25 5.59 2.90 5.49
N PRO A 26 6.36 2.41 6.49
CA PRO A 26 5.95 2.50 7.91
C PRO A 26 5.56 3.91 8.36
N ASP A 27 6.35 4.93 7.99
CA ASP A 27 6.10 6.32 8.37
C ASP A 27 4.77 6.84 7.78
N LEU A 28 4.45 6.45 6.54
CA LEU A 28 3.18 6.80 5.90
C LEU A 28 1.99 6.05 6.49
N LEU A 29 2.13 4.76 6.79
CA LEU A 29 1.08 3.95 7.39
C LEU A 29 0.77 4.39 8.83
N GLY A 30 1.80 4.81 9.58
CA GLY A 30 1.67 5.31 10.95
C GLY A 30 1.27 6.79 11.06
N LYS A 31 1.20 7.53 9.95
CA LYS A 31 0.95 8.98 9.94
C LYS A 31 -0.43 9.36 10.49
N TYR A 32 -1.43 8.51 10.25
CA TYR A 32 -2.81 8.69 10.67
C TYR A 32 -3.33 7.42 11.34
N PRO A 33 -4.28 7.51 12.28
CA PRO A 33 -4.88 6.33 12.89
C PRO A 33 -5.69 5.53 11.86
N GLY A 34 -5.73 4.20 12.01
CA GLY A 34 -6.58 3.30 11.20
C GLY A 34 -5.87 2.04 10.71
N ALA A 35 -4.55 2.08 10.55
CA ALA A 35 -3.77 0.92 10.14
C ALA A 35 -3.70 -0.10 11.28
N THR A 36 -4.22 -1.30 11.05
CA THR A 36 -4.24 -2.40 12.03
C THR A 36 -3.60 -3.67 11.51
N LEU A 37 -3.50 -3.85 10.19
CA LEU A 37 -2.90 -5.03 9.56
C LEU A 37 -1.47 -5.32 10.05
N GLY A 38 -0.67 -4.29 10.31
CA GLY A 38 0.72 -4.43 10.75
C GLY A 38 0.88 -5.16 12.09
N ALA A 39 -0.16 -5.24 12.94
CA ALA A 39 -0.14 -6.03 14.17
C ALA A 39 -0.37 -7.54 13.92
N HIS A 40 -0.75 -7.91 12.69
CA HIS A 40 -1.14 -9.25 12.28
C HIS A 40 -0.17 -9.84 11.25
N VAL A 41 1.07 -9.33 11.20
CA VAL A 41 2.13 -9.88 10.36
C VAL A 41 3.14 -10.68 11.18
N TYR A 42 3.75 -11.68 10.55
CA TYR A 42 4.91 -12.38 11.07
C TYR A 42 6.03 -12.36 10.03
N GLU A 43 7.27 -12.41 10.52
CA GLU A 43 8.46 -12.36 9.68
C GLU A 43 9.13 -13.74 9.58
N VAL A 44 9.67 -14.02 8.40
CA VAL A 44 10.48 -15.18 8.08
C VAL A 44 11.88 -14.69 7.70
N PRO A 45 12.91 -14.94 8.52
CA PRO A 45 14.27 -14.52 8.21
C PRO A 45 14.80 -15.17 6.91
N LEU A 46 15.53 -14.39 6.12
CA LEU A 46 16.19 -14.82 4.90
C LEU A 46 17.71 -14.95 5.10
N ALA A 47 18.37 -15.69 4.22
CA ALA A 47 19.81 -15.97 4.31
C ALA A 47 20.69 -14.74 4.08
N ASP A 48 20.16 -13.69 3.43
CA ASP A 48 20.86 -12.43 3.18
C ASP A 48 20.76 -11.44 4.36
N GLY A 49 20.13 -11.85 5.47
CA GLY A 49 19.94 -11.02 6.65
C GLY A 49 18.70 -10.13 6.61
N THR A 50 17.93 -10.17 5.52
CA THR A 50 16.59 -9.54 5.46
C THR A 50 15.52 -10.49 5.99
N ALA A 51 14.26 -10.07 5.98
CA ALA A 51 13.14 -10.94 6.30
C ALA A 51 11.99 -10.73 5.31
N ASP A 52 11.19 -11.77 5.16
CA ASP A 52 9.93 -11.76 4.43
C ASP A 52 8.77 -11.69 5.42
N ALA A 53 7.91 -10.69 5.28
CA ALA A 53 6.71 -10.53 6.10
C ALA A 53 5.49 -11.12 5.41
N TYR A 54 4.65 -11.77 6.20
CA TYR A 54 3.40 -12.38 5.81
C TYR A 54 2.30 -11.98 6.77
N VAL A 55 1.08 -11.80 6.26
CA VAL A 55 -0.10 -11.63 7.10
C VAL A 55 -0.49 -13.01 7.64
N HIS A 56 -0.74 -13.10 8.95
CA HIS A 56 -1.29 -14.31 9.56
C HIS A 56 -2.62 -14.68 8.90
N GLN A 57 -2.74 -15.92 8.39
CA GLN A 57 -3.92 -16.35 7.63
C GLN A 57 -5.24 -16.16 8.39
N ASN A 58 -5.24 -16.38 9.71
CA ASN A 58 -6.43 -16.20 10.56
C ASN A 58 -6.92 -14.75 10.64
N PHE A 59 -6.07 -13.77 10.31
CA PHE A 59 -6.41 -12.35 10.30
C PHE A 59 -6.53 -11.76 8.90
N TYR A 60 -6.07 -12.51 7.87
CA TYR A 60 -6.01 -12.06 6.48
C TYR A 60 -7.36 -11.57 5.97
N HIS A 61 -8.40 -12.39 6.08
CA HIS A 61 -9.73 -12.03 5.57
C HIS A 61 -10.23 -10.72 6.18
N GLN A 62 -10.22 -10.61 7.51
CA GLN A 62 -10.77 -9.44 8.19
C GLN A 62 -9.95 -8.16 7.98
N HIS A 63 -8.61 -8.26 7.84
CA HIS A 63 -7.73 -7.08 7.86
C HIS A 63 -7.14 -6.72 6.48
N PHE A 64 -7.25 -7.59 5.48
CA PHE A 64 -6.66 -7.37 4.17
C PHE A 64 -7.68 -7.39 3.03
N CYS A 65 -8.79 -8.11 3.18
CA CYS A 65 -9.76 -8.29 2.09
C CYS A 65 -11.17 -8.60 2.60
N ALA A 66 -11.65 -7.81 3.55
CA ALA A 66 -12.90 -8.05 4.28
C ALA A 66 -14.14 -8.07 3.37
N ASP A 67 -14.05 -7.45 2.19
CA ASP A 67 -15.09 -7.42 1.17
C ASP A 67 -15.15 -8.66 0.26
N LEU A 68 -14.19 -9.59 0.37
CA LEU A 68 -14.16 -10.85 -0.38
C LEU A 68 -14.99 -11.95 0.30
N SER A 69 -15.36 -12.98 -0.47
CA SER A 69 -15.91 -14.21 0.09
C SER A 69 -14.87 -14.95 0.93
N ALA A 70 -15.31 -15.71 1.92
CA ALA A 70 -14.41 -16.50 2.77
C ALA A 70 -13.57 -17.51 1.97
N GLU A 71 -14.12 -18.06 0.89
CA GLU A 71 -13.42 -18.99 0.00
C GLU A 71 -12.27 -18.30 -0.74
N GLN A 72 -12.53 -17.12 -1.32
CA GLN A 72 -11.51 -16.35 -2.03
C GLN A 72 -10.44 -15.85 -1.05
N ALA A 73 -10.85 -15.32 0.11
CA ALA A 73 -9.91 -14.84 1.12
C ALA A 73 -9.01 -15.96 1.66
N ALA A 74 -9.54 -17.19 1.82
CA ALA A 74 -8.73 -18.34 2.20
C ALA A 74 -7.72 -18.73 1.12
N LEU A 75 -8.12 -18.70 -0.15
CA LEU A 75 -7.20 -18.95 -1.28
C LEU A 75 -6.10 -17.89 -1.34
N ASP A 76 -6.47 -16.62 -1.20
CA ASP A 76 -5.52 -15.50 -1.25
C ASP A 76 -4.55 -15.56 -0.06
N ALA A 77 -5.04 -15.84 1.15
CA ALA A 77 -4.21 -16.00 2.34
C ALA A 77 -3.19 -17.14 2.20
N ALA A 78 -3.59 -18.24 1.54
CA ALA A 78 -2.73 -19.40 1.29
C ALA A 78 -1.70 -19.16 0.18
N THR A 79 -1.97 -18.23 -0.75
CA THR A 79 -1.15 -17.95 -1.93
C THR A 79 -0.45 -16.59 -1.89
N GLN A 80 -0.57 -15.86 -0.78
CA GLN A 80 0.07 -14.56 -0.59
C GLN A 80 1.58 -14.63 -0.87
N ARG A 81 2.09 -13.58 -1.52
CA ARG A 81 3.53 -13.39 -1.73
C ARG A 81 4.11 -12.56 -0.58
N PRO A 82 5.33 -12.85 -0.13
CA PRO A 82 5.93 -12.10 0.94
C PRO A 82 6.21 -10.65 0.56
N LEU A 83 6.21 -9.81 1.58
CA LEU A 83 6.73 -8.46 1.54
C LEU A 83 8.13 -8.46 2.15
N ASN A 84 9.16 -8.14 1.35
CA ASN A 84 10.52 -8.05 1.86
C ASN A 84 10.65 -6.80 2.77
N THR A 85 11.06 -7.01 4.03
CA THR A 85 11.09 -5.96 5.04
C THR A 85 12.14 -4.90 4.75
N ALA A 86 13.25 -5.23 4.08
CA ALA A 86 14.26 -4.23 3.73
C ALA A 86 13.69 -3.23 2.70
N ALA A 87 13.05 -3.73 1.63
CA ALA A 87 12.41 -2.87 0.63
C ALA A 87 11.25 -2.04 1.21
N PHE A 88 10.54 -2.59 2.20
CA PHE A 88 9.43 -1.88 2.85
C PHE A 88 9.89 -0.70 3.71
N ASN A 89 11.05 -0.84 4.37
CA ASN A 89 11.64 0.19 5.21
C ASN A 89 12.53 1.18 4.43
N GLU A 90 12.81 0.89 3.16
CA GLU A 90 13.65 1.75 2.32
C GLU A 90 12.95 3.08 2.01
N GLY A 91 13.68 4.19 2.15
CA GLY A 91 13.19 5.51 1.77
C GLY A 91 13.06 5.62 0.24
N SER A 92 11.96 6.18 -0.23
CA SER A 92 11.69 6.30 -1.66
C SER A 92 12.59 7.35 -2.34
N GLY A 93 12.84 7.19 -3.64
CA GLY A 93 13.54 8.21 -4.43
C GLY A 93 12.61 9.33 -4.89
N GLU A 94 13.13 10.30 -5.66
CA GLU A 94 12.32 11.39 -6.21
C GLU A 94 11.06 10.85 -6.93
N PRO A 95 9.85 11.29 -6.53
CA PRO A 95 8.62 10.73 -7.05
C PRO A 95 8.30 11.22 -8.46
N ALA A 96 7.75 10.32 -9.27
CA ALA A 96 7.32 10.64 -10.63
C ALA A 96 6.07 11.55 -10.67
N TRP A 97 5.23 11.52 -9.63
CA TRP A 97 3.99 12.32 -9.58
C TRP A 97 4.23 13.83 -9.56
N LYS A 98 5.46 14.28 -9.26
CA LYS A 98 5.85 15.70 -9.36
C LYS A 98 5.89 16.22 -10.81
N THR A 99 6.04 15.34 -11.79
CA THR A 99 6.18 15.74 -13.22
C THR A 99 5.20 15.03 -14.16
N ILE A 100 4.66 13.89 -13.74
CA ILE A 100 3.68 13.12 -14.52
C ILE A 100 2.32 13.22 -13.82
N PRO A 101 1.24 13.55 -14.57
CA PRO A 101 -0.11 13.60 -14.02
C PRO A 101 -0.51 12.33 -13.28
N SER A 102 -1.18 12.49 -12.14
CA SER A 102 -1.55 11.38 -11.25
C SER A 102 -3.07 11.32 -10.99
N TRP A 103 -3.54 10.11 -10.71
CA TRP A 103 -4.90 9.78 -10.29
C TRP A 103 -4.83 8.79 -9.14
N PHE A 104 -5.83 8.84 -8.27
CA PHE A 104 -5.93 7.94 -7.12
C PHE A 104 -7.29 7.27 -7.09
N ILE A 105 -7.30 5.99 -6.78
CA ILE A 105 -8.49 5.24 -6.42
C ILE A 105 -8.17 4.36 -5.22
N TYR A 106 -8.97 4.44 -4.16
CA TYR A 106 -8.68 3.78 -2.90
C TYR A 106 -9.95 3.37 -2.13
N PRO A 107 -9.87 2.34 -1.26
CA PRO A 107 -11.00 1.87 -0.47
C PRO A 107 -11.33 2.82 0.68
N GLU A 108 -12.57 2.77 1.17
CA GLU A 108 -12.99 3.50 2.37
C GLU A 108 -12.54 2.80 3.67
N LEU A 109 -12.49 1.46 3.66
CA LEU A 109 -12.34 0.62 4.86
C LEU A 109 -11.00 -0.14 4.92
N ASP A 110 -9.99 0.34 4.20
CA ASP A 110 -8.65 -0.27 4.17
C ASP A 110 -7.99 -0.24 5.56
N LEU A 111 -7.60 -1.43 6.04
CA LEU A 111 -6.95 -1.63 7.34
C LEU A 111 -5.42 -1.81 7.22
N ALA A 112 -4.88 -1.84 6.01
CA ALA A 112 -3.47 -1.74 5.70
C ALA A 112 -3.02 -0.27 5.60
N ILE A 113 -3.76 0.54 4.84
CA ILE A 113 -3.47 1.95 4.58
C ILE A 113 -4.69 2.79 5.02
N PRO A 114 -4.55 3.69 6.02
CA PRO A 114 -5.66 4.53 6.43
C PRO A 114 -6.18 5.39 5.28
N THR A 115 -7.50 5.54 5.18
CA THR A 115 -8.15 6.39 4.17
C THR A 115 -7.63 7.84 4.19
N GLN A 116 -7.30 8.35 5.37
CA GLN A 116 -6.69 9.66 5.51
C GLN A 116 -5.27 9.74 4.91
N THR A 117 -4.50 8.64 4.95
CA THR A 117 -3.19 8.56 4.30
C THR A 117 -3.33 8.65 2.79
N PHE A 118 -4.31 7.96 2.19
CA PHE A 118 -4.60 8.10 0.75
C PHE A 118 -4.95 9.53 0.36
N ARG A 119 -5.88 10.17 1.10
CA ARG A 119 -6.27 11.57 0.86
C ARG A 119 -5.08 12.52 0.95
N PHE A 120 -4.26 12.38 2.00
CA PHE A 120 -3.04 13.17 2.17
C PHE A 120 -2.10 13.06 0.98
N MET A 121 -1.79 11.84 0.53
CA MET A 121 -0.88 11.63 -0.59
C MET A 121 -1.45 12.14 -1.90
N ALA A 122 -2.76 11.96 -2.13
CA ALA A 122 -3.43 12.42 -3.34
C ALA A 122 -3.48 13.96 -3.43
N GLU A 123 -3.77 14.63 -2.31
CA GLU A 123 -3.75 16.09 -2.21
C GLU A 123 -2.33 16.63 -2.46
N ARG A 124 -1.33 16.06 -1.78
CA ARG A 124 0.08 16.44 -1.97
C ARG A 124 0.55 16.23 -3.41
N ALA A 125 0.09 15.17 -4.06
CA ALA A 125 0.46 14.86 -5.44
C ALA A 125 -0.29 15.71 -6.48
N GLU A 126 -1.13 16.66 -6.04
CA GLU A 126 -2.02 17.46 -6.90
C GLU A 126 -2.76 16.57 -7.91
N ALA A 127 -3.29 15.45 -7.41
CA ALA A 127 -3.95 14.44 -8.23
C ALA A 127 -5.06 15.08 -9.07
N ARG A 128 -5.10 14.74 -10.37
CA ARG A 128 -6.12 15.26 -11.29
C ARG A 128 -7.52 14.82 -10.90
N SER A 129 -7.64 13.65 -10.28
CA SER A 129 -8.88 13.16 -9.70
C SER A 129 -8.59 12.06 -8.68
N THR A 130 -9.49 11.95 -7.71
CA THR A 130 -9.47 10.95 -6.65
C THR A 130 -10.84 10.27 -6.60
N VAL A 131 -10.85 8.95 -6.48
CA VAL A 131 -12.07 8.16 -6.27
C VAL A 131 -11.92 7.36 -4.98
N GLU A 132 -12.71 7.70 -3.98
CA GLU A 132 -12.88 6.86 -2.80
C GLU A 132 -14.02 5.87 -3.08
N VAL A 133 -13.78 4.58 -2.83
CA VAL A 133 -14.74 3.51 -3.12
C VAL A 133 -15.45 3.13 -1.81
N PRO A 134 -16.74 3.53 -1.62
CA PRO A 134 -17.43 3.29 -0.37
C PRO A 134 -17.60 1.80 -0.08
N GLY A 135 -17.39 1.40 1.17
CA GLY A 135 -17.52 0.02 1.65
C GLY A 135 -16.48 -0.99 1.15
N ALA A 136 -15.57 -0.59 0.25
CA ALA A 136 -14.45 -1.45 -0.16
C ALA A 136 -13.39 -1.50 0.95
N SER A 137 -12.75 -2.67 1.10
CA SER A 137 -11.61 -2.89 2.01
C SER A 137 -10.27 -2.91 1.30
#